data_AF-A0A562GSZ8-F1
#
_entry.id   AF-A0A562GSZ8-F1
#
_cell.length_a   1.000
_cell.length_b   1.000
_cell.length_c   1.000
_cell.angle_alpha   90.00
_cell.angle_beta   90.00
_cell.angle_gamma   90.00
#
_symmetry.space_group_name_H-M   'P 1'
#
loop_
_entity.id
_entity.type
_entity.pdbx_description
1 polymer ?
#
loop_
_entity_poly.entity_id
_entity_poly.type
_entity_poly.pdbx_seq_one_letter_code
_entity_poly.pdbx_strand_id
1 'polypeptide(L)'
;MVNELKNQIKTAIRRNSDRGFVPYSSCNRVCAEMMAVMQMAEDQAQVGDYQQAFDIYIMVLVETIKLIAHADDSSGAAGDVIHGCISEIDRLCIDVQEIKPPHFFDAIIKTVKKKAFIEWSELGYRLLKSAVYFVQNKKQAQKIYDLFPVLGTMYDDKEYPDKLLITHGILVRLEGREAADRYLLNNLHVTEIRMLVVENALAAKDYMLAEKLCTEALRQDPRGYFNKPAPWAYYLEQLYTETGNEAKREEMLRFILLHGDTSYFKKLKELYQEQGNWHKQREVLWQELAKSLMHHIYASLLAQEGETALLLEVVKQHKSYIVHYGKQLAKDFPQVTYEIFEEYILAEAKAATDRGKYKNVCRIIKNLSAAGGKTRALDIIESLNELYQRRPAMQEELAAIRKKI
;
A
#
# COMPACT_ATOMS: atom_id res chain seq x y z
N MET A 1 0.70 2.45 -36.22
CA MET A 1 0.79 1.91 -34.85
C MET A 1 0.15 2.78 -33.77
N VAL A 2 0.78 3.85 -33.24
CA VAL A 2 0.25 4.58 -32.05
C VAL A 2 -1.20 5.05 -32.20
N ASN A 3 -1.59 5.57 -33.38
CA ASN A 3 -2.97 5.98 -33.64
C ASN A 3 -3.96 4.81 -33.68
N GLU A 4 -3.54 3.64 -34.15
CA GLU A 4 -4.37 2.43 -34.18
C GLU A 4 -4.59 1.90 -32.76
N LEU A 5 -3.53 1.81 -31.96
CA LEU A 5 -3.59 1.42 -30.54
C LEU A 5 -4.47 2.39 -29.73
N LYS A 6 -4.35 3.69 -30.01
CA LYS A 6 -5.23 4.70 -29.41
C LYS A 6 -6.70 4.49 -29.78
N ASN A 7 -6.98 4.15 -31.03
CA ASN A 7 -8.35 3.85 -31.47
C ASN A 7 -8.87 2.55 -30.86
N GLN A 8 -8.01 1.55 -30.66
CA GLN A 8 -8.33 0.33 -29.94
C GLN A 8 -8.76 0.66 -28.50
N ILE A 9 -7.93 1.39 -27.74
CA ILE A 9 -8.26 1.80 -26.37
C ILE A 9 -9.56 2.60 -26.32
N LYS A 10 -9.74 3.58 -27.21
CA LYS A 10 -10.99 4.37 -27.25
C LYS A 10 -12.22 3.51 -27.57
N THR A 11 -12.06 2.49 -28.40
CA THR A 11 -13.13 1.54 -28.73
C THR A 11 -13.43 0.65 -27.52
N ALA A 12 -12.41 0.19 -26.81
CA ALA A 12 -12.54 -0.55 -25.56
C ALA A 12 -13.31 0.25 -24.51
N ILE A 13 -12.93 1.51 -24.29
CA ILE A 13 -13.64 2.41 -23.38
C ILE A 13 -15.11 2.52 -23.79
N ARG A 14 -15.41 2.89 -25.04
CA ARG A 14 -16.79 3.07 -25.52
C ARG A 14 -17.66 1.82 -25.38
N ARG A 15 -17.10 0.64 -25.65
CA ARG A 15 -17.81 -0.65 -25.52
C ARG A 15 -18.13 -1.01 -24.08
N ASN A 16 -17.33 -0.52 -23.14
CA ASN A 16 -17.43 -0.83 -21.72
C ASN A 16 -18.05 0.34 -20.91
N SER A 17 -18.43 1.43 -21.56
CA SER A 17 -19.15 2.56 -20.94
C SER A 17 -20.66 2.39 -21.01
N ASP A 18 -21.35 2.77 -19.94
CA ASP A 18 -22.79 3.00 -19.90
C ASP A 18 -23.05 4.49 -19.58
N ARG A 19 -23.79 5.19 -20.46
CA ARG A 19 -24.10 6.63 -20.35
C ARG A 19 -22.88 7.52 -20.08
N GLY A 20 -21.73 7.17 -20.65
CA GLY A 20 -20.48 7.93 -20.51
C GLY A 20 -19.69 7.63 -19.22
N PHE A 21 -20.13 6.66 -18.42
CA PHE A 21 -19.43 6.18 -17.23
C PHE A 21 -18.96 4.73 -17.42
N VAL A 22 -17.81 4.36 -16.88
CA VAL A 22 -17.28 2.98 -16.95
C VAL A 22 -17.42 2.30 -15.57
N PRO A 23 -18.34 1.32 -15.41
CA PRO A 23 -18.55 0.62 -14.15
C PRO A 23 -17.34 -0.21 -13.69
N TYR A 24 -17.29 -0.61 -12.42
CA TYR A 24 -16.17 -1.31 -11.78
C TYR A 24 -15.57 -2.46 -12.61
N SER A 25 -16.39 -3.45 -12.99
CA SER A 25 -15.93 -4.63 -13.72
C SER A 25 -15.48 -4.29 -15.14
N SER A 26 -16.11 -3.30 -15.75
CA SER A 26 -15.77 -2.75 -17.06
C SER A 26 -14.45 -1.97 -17.02
N CYS A 27 -14.18 -1.22 -15.94
CA CYS A 27 -12.93 -0.49 -15.74
C CYS A 27 -11.74 -1.44 -15.72
N ASN A 28 -11.84 -2.53 -14.96
CA ASN A 28 -10.81 -3.58 -14.91
C ASN A 28 -10.51 -4.19 -16.28
N ARG A 29 -11.54 -4.39 -17.12
CA ARG A 29 -11.36 -4.92 -18.49
C ARG A 29 -10.63 -3.93 -19.39
N VAL A 30 -11.02 -2.66 -19.35
CA VAL A 30 -10.36 -1.60 -20.12
C VAL A 30 -8.89 -1.45 -19.69
N CYS A 31 -8.61 -1.49 -18.39
CA CYS A 31 -7.24 -1.40 -17.87
C CYS A 31 -6.41 -2.62 -18.29
N ALA A 32 -6.97 -3.83 -18.31
CA ALA A 32 -6.28 -5.01 -18.82
C ALA A 32 -5.91 -4.87 -20.32
N GLU A 33 -6.79 -4.28 -21.13
CA GLU A 33 -6.46 -3.96 -22.53
C GLU A 33 -5.34 -2.92 -22.63
N MET A 34 -5.33 -1.89 -21.78
CA MET A 34 -4.25 -0.91 -21.71
C MET A 34 -2.91 -1.54 -21.31
N MET A 35 -2.90 -2.47 -20.35
CA MET A 35 -1.70 -3.23 -19.97
C MET A 35 -1.18 -4.10 -21.13
N ALA A 36 -2.07 -4.70 -21.93
CA ALA A 36 -1.66 -5.43 -23.13
C ALA A 36 -1.00 -4.50 -24.17
N VAL A 37 -1.49 -3.26 -24.31
CA VAL A 37 -0.86 -2.25 -25.17
C VAL A 37 0.50 -1.80 -24.62
N MET A 38 0.65 -1.71 -23.29
CA MET A 38 1.95 -1.45 -22.66
C MET A 38 2.96 -2.56 -22.94
N GLN A 39 2.54 -3.83 -22.93
CA GLN A 39 3.42 -4.94 -23.32
C GLN A 39 3.95 -4.78 -24.76
N MET A 40 3.10 -4.30 -25.68
CA MET A 40 3.55 -4.00 -27.04
C MET A 40 4.60 -2.87 -27.08
N ALA A 41 4.51 -1.89 -26.18
CA ALA A 41 5.52 -0.84 -26.05
C ALA A 41 6.84 -1.41 -25.55
N GLU A 42 6.79 -2.33 -24.58
CA GLU A 42 7.98 -3.04 -24.10
C GLU A 42 8.65 -3.85 -25.22
N ASP A 43 7.87 -4.55 -26.04
CA ASP A 43 8.39 -5.29 -27.18
C ASP A 43 9.12 -4.36 -28.18
N GLN A 44 8.63 -3.12 -28.38
CA GLN A 44 9.32 -2.12 -29.20
C GLN A 44 10.64 -1.65 -28.57
N ALA A 45 10.66 -1.44 -27.25
CA ALA A 45 11.88 -1.06 -26.54
C ALA A 45 12.95 -2.16 -26.63
N GLN A 46 12.55 -3.43 -26.56
CA GLN A 46 13.46 -4.58 -26.65
C GLN A 46 14.14 -4.70 -28.02
N VAL A 47 13.47 -4.29 -29.10
CA VAL A 47 14.06 -4.24 -30.45
C VAL A 47 14.76 -2.91 -30.75
N GLY A 48 14.86 -2.01 -29.77
CA GLY A 48 15.57 -0.74 -29.85
C GLY A 48 14.76 0.44 -30.39
N ASP A 49 13.45 0.28 -30.65
CA ASP A 49 12.57 1.39 -31.03
C ASP A 49 12.03 2.11 -29.79
N TYR A 50 12.93 2.79 -29.08
CA TYR A 50 12.62 3.54 -27.87
C TYR A 50 11.63 4.68 -28.13
N GLN A 51 11.65 5.30 -29.31
CA GLN A 51 10.73 6.38 -29.63
C GLN A 51 9.29 5.87 -29.73
N GLN A 52 9.08 4.76 -30.42
CA GLN A 52 7.75 4.16 -30.52
C GLN A 52 7.26 3.65 -29.16
N ALA A 53 8.12 2.99 -28.38
CA ALA A 53 7.79 2.57 -27.02
C ALA A 53 7.32 3.74 -26.15
N PHE A 54 8.11 4.82 -26.12
CA PHE A 54 7.79 6.05 -25.39
C PHE A 54 6.47 6.69 -25.84
N ASP A 55 6.24 6.80 -27.15
CA ASP A 55 5.00 7.37 -27.70
C ASP A 55 3.76 6.53 -27.33
N ILE A 56 3.90 5.20 -27.26
CA ILE A 56 2.82 4.31 -26.80
C ILE A 56 2.57 4.53 -25.30
N TYR A 57 3.59 4.54 -24.46
CA TYR A 57 3.43 4.78 -23.01
C TYR A 57 2.79 6.15 -22.71
N ILE A 58 3.24 7.22 -23.37
CA ILE A 58 2.62 8.55 -23.24
C ILE A 58 1.15 8.53 -23.68
N MET A 59 0.83 7.82 -24.76
CA MET A 59 -0.54 7.69 -25.24
C MET A 59 -1.42 6.95 -24.23
N VAL A 60 -0.97 5.80 -23.72
CA VAL A 60 -1.69 5.02 -22.71
C VAL A 60 -1.92 5.88 -21.47
N LEU A 61 -0.85 6.45 -20.90
CA LEU A 61 -0.92 7.32 -19.72
C LEU A 61 -1.98 8.43 -19.87
N VAL A 62 -1.96 9.14 -21.00
CA VAL A 62 -2.91 10.23 -21.27
C VAL A 62 -4.36 9.73 -21.35
N GLU A 63 -4.61 8.57 -21.96
CA GLU A 63 -5.97 8.04 -22.07
C GLU A 63 -6.45 7.42 -20.74
N THR A 64 -5.56 6.83 -19.93
CA THR A 64 -5.89 6.32 -18.59
C THR A 64 -6.24 7.44 -17.61
N ILE A 65 -5.49 8.56 -17.58
CA ILE A 65 -5.81 9.68 -16.68
C ILE A 65 -7.17 10.29 -17.05
N LYS A 66 -7.49 10.37 -18.35
CA LYS A 66 -8.83 10.80 -18.78
C LYS A 66 -9.94 9.83 -18.37
N LEU A 67 -9.63 8.53 -18.35
CA LEU A 67 -10.59 7.49 -17.97
C LEU A 67 -11.00 7.62 -16.49
N ILE A 68 -10.06 7.89 -15.58
CA ILE A 68 -10.32 7.96 -14.13
C ILE A 68 -11.41 8.97 -13.78
N ALA A 69 -11.51 10.09 -14.50
CA ALA A 69 -12.55 11.10 -14.26
C ALA A 69 -13.99 10.57 -14.47
N HIS A 70 -14.15 9.44 -15.17
CA HIS A 70 -15.45 8.91 -15.58
C HIS A 70 -15.55 7.38 -15.41
N ALA A 71 -14.76 6.80 -14.49
CA ALA A 71 -14.74 5.37 -14.24
C ALA A 71 -14.79 5.05 -12.74
N ASP A 72 -15.38 3.91 -12.40
CA ASP A 72 -15.25 3.31 -11.07
C ASP A 72 -13.94 2.51 -11.01
N ASP A 73 -12.87 3.18 -10.56
CA ASP A 73 -11.54 2.59 -10.34
C ASP A 73 -11.32 2.18 -8.87
N SER A 74 -12.38 1.77 -8.16
CA SER A 74 -12.25 1.34 -6.75
C SER A 74 -11.31 0.13 -6.58
N SER A 75 -10.97 -0.57 -7.66
CA SER A 75 -9.96 -1.64 -7.69
C SER A 75 -8.52 -1.14 -7.70
N GLY A 76 -8.29 0.11 -8.13
CA GLY A 76 -6.97 0.69 -8.38
C GLY A 76 -6.34 0.30 -9.71
N ALA A 77 -7.06 -0.36 -10.61
CA ALA A 77 -6.52 -0.88 -11.87
C ALA A 77 -6.03 0.23 -12.83
N ALA A 78 -6.73 1.35 -12.90
CA ALA A 78 -6.28 2.50 -13.69
C ALA A 78 -5.07 3.17 -13.03
N GLY A 79 -5.07 3.22 -11.68
CA GLY A 79 -3.89 3.54 -10.88
C GLY A 79 -2.67 2.73 -11.29
N ASP A 80 -2.77 1.40 -11.34
CA ASP A 80 -1.66 0.50 -11.72
C ASP A 80 -1.12 0.81 -13.13
N VAL A 81 -2.01 1.04 -14.10
CA VAL A 81 -1.63 1.41 -15.47
C VAL A 81 -0.86 2.74 -15.51
N ILE A 82 -1.32 3.74 -14.77
CA ILE A 82 -0.64 5.04 -14.66
C ILE A 82 0.74 4.90 -14.03
N HIS A 83 0.84 4.19 -12.91
CA HIS A 83 2.11 3.97 -12.21
C HIS A 83 3.10 3.21 -13.10
N GLY A 84 2.64 2.18 -13.79
CA GLY A 84 3.43 1.43 -14.76
C GLY A 84 3.93 2.31 -15.90
N CYS A 85 3.05 3.09 -16.56
CA CYS A 85 3.46 3.98 -17.64
C CYS A 85 4.49 5.02 -17.19
N ILE A 86 4.29 5.67 -16.04
CA ILE A 86 5.26 6.67 -15.53
C ILE A 86 6.61 6.01 -15.24
N SER A 87 6.61 4.82 -14.64
CA SER A 87 7.84 4.09 -14.30
C SER A 87 8.61 3.67 -15.56
N GLU A 88 7.91 3.13 -16.56
CA GLU A 88 8.55 2.73 -17.84
C GLU A 88 9.02 3.94 -18.66
N ILE A 89 8.28 5.05 -18.63
CA ILE A 89 8.74 6.31 -19.23
C ILE A 89 10.03 6.77 -18.57
N ASP A 90 10.10 6.74 -17.23
CA ASP A 90 11.30 7.16 -16.49
C ASP A 90 12.50 6.28 -16.85
N ARG A 91 12.31 4.95 -16.83
CA ARG A 91 13.33 3.97 -17.24
C ARG A 91 13.83 4.24 -18.65
N LEU A 92 12.92 4.38 -19.63
CA LEU A 92 13.30 4.71 -21.00
C LEU A 92 14.09 6.02 -21.09
N CYS A 93 13.69 7.05 -20.32
CA CYS A 93 14.40 8.33 -20.32
C CYS A 93 15.82 8.21 -19.75
N ILE A 94 16.02 7.38 -18.72
CA ILE A 94 17.34 7.04 -18.17
C ILE A 94 18.19 6.32 -19.23
N ASP A 95 17.63 5.31 -19.89
CA ASP A 95 18.34 4.48 -20.87
C ASP A 95 18.84 5.31 -22.07
N VAL A 96 18.04 6.29 -22.53
CA VAL A 96 18.36 7.14 -23.68
C VAL A 96 18.93 8.52 -23.32
N GLN A 97 19.26 8.78 -22.04
CA GLN A 97 19.64 10.12 -21.57
C GLN A 97 20.91 10.66 -22.24
N GLU A 98 21.81 9.79 -22.71
CA GLU A 98 23.03 10.16 -23.43
C GLU A 98 22.78 10.40 -24.93
N ILE A 99 21.83 9.67 -25.51
CA ILE A 99 21.40 9.81 -26.91
C ILE A 99 20.60 11.12 -27.11
N LYS A 100 19.87 11.54 -26.07
CA LYS A 100 19.14 12.83 -26.01
C LYS A 100 18.15 13.01 -27.17
N PRO A 101 17.21 12.07 -27.39
CA PRO A 101 16.22 12.23 -28.44
C PRO A 101 15.42 13.52 -28.24
N PRO A 102 15.47 14.48 -29.19
CA PRO A 102 14.86 15.81 -29.01
C PRO A 102 13.36 15.75 -28.71
N HIS A 103 12.70 14.72 -29.24
CA HIS A 103 11.27 14.49 -29.11
C HIS A 103 10.81 14.25 -27.67
N PHE A 104 11.58 13.54 -26.84
CA PHE A 104 11.12 13.08 -25.52
C PHE A 104 10.83 14.26 -24.59
N PHE A 105 11.79 15.18 -24.49
CA PHE A 105 11.65 16.37 -23.66
C PHE A 105 10.42 17.20 -24.05
N ASP A 106 10.30 17.57 -25.33
CA ASP A 106 9.19 18.41 -25.79
C ASP A 106 7.85 17.65 -25.71
N ALA A 107 7.83 16.33 -25.89
CA ALA A 107 6.64 15.50 -25.71
C ALA A 107 6.15 15.44 -24.27
N ILE A 108 7.07 15.34 -23.29
CA ILE A 108 6.73 15.42 -21.86
C ILE A 108 6.15 16.80 -21.53
N ILE A 109 6.86 17.87 -21.88
CA ILE A 109 6.42 19.25 -21.63
C ILE A 109 5.04 19.51 -22.24
N LYS A 110 4.80 19.05 -23.47
CA LYS A 110 3.49 19.17 -24.13
C LYS A 110 2.41 18.34 -23.43
N THR A 111 2.76 17.18 -22.89
CA THR A 111 1.81 16.28 -22.24
C THR A 111 1.37 16.79 -20.89
N VAL A 112 2.29 17.28 -20.06
CA VAL A 112 2.00 17.87 -18.74
C VAL A 112 1.07 19.09 -18.83
N LYS A 113 1.08 19.83 -19.95
CA LYS A 113 0.15 20.95 -20.19
C LYS A 113 -1.28 20.54 -20.54
N LYS A 114 -1.57 19.25 -20.74
CA LYS A 114 -2.92 18.79 -21.07
C LYS A 114 -3.80 18.94 -19.84
N LYS A 115 -5.07 19.33 -20.05
CA LYS A 115 -6.09 19.48 -18.98
C LYS A 115 -6.11 18.31 -17.99
N ALA A 116 -5.98 17.07 -18.48
CA ALA A 116 -5.95 15.87 -17.65
C ALA A 116 -4.84 15.89 -16.57
N PHE A 117 -3.67 16.46 -16.87
CA PHE A 117 -2.57 16.58 -15.89
C PHE A 117 -2.68 17.83 -15.01
N ILE A 118 -3.48 18.82 -15.41
CA ILE A 118 -3.78 20.00 -14.58
C ILE A 118 -4.84 19.65 -13.53
N GLU A 119 -5.82 18.82 -13.89
CA GLU A 119 -6.82 18.30 -12.94
C GLU A 119 -6.21 17.24 -11.99
N TRP A 120 -5.14 16.58 -12.41
CA TRP A 120 -4.38 15.59 -11.63
C TRP A 120 -2.91 15.99 -11.52
N SER A 121 -2.65 17.15 -10.89
CA SER A 121 -1.32 17.80 -10.86
C SER A 121 -0.18 16.93 -10.33
N GLU A 122 -0.45 16.07 -9.34
CA GLU A 122 0.52 15.11 -8.81
C GLU A 122 1.13 14.23 -9.92
N LEU A 123 0.29 13.72 -10.83
CA LEU A 123 0.74 12.94 -11.99
C LEU A 123 1.53 13.80 -12.99
N GLY A 124 1.22 15.09 -13.09
CA GLY A 124 1.95 16.06 -13.90
C GLY A 124 3.37 16.26 -13.41
N TYR A 125 3.53 16.48 -12.10
CA TYR A 125 4.85 16.56 -11.45
C TYR A 125 5.63 15.25 -11.59
N ARG A 126 4.97 14.10 -11.42
CA ARG A 126 5.61 12.79 -11.57
C ARG A 126 6.17 12.54 -12.96
N LEU A 127 5.41 12.86 -14.01
CA LEU A 127 5.90 12.77 -15.39
C LEU A 127 7.00 13.80 -15.69
N LEU A 128 6.92 14.99 -15.09
CA LEU A 128 7.90 16.06 -15.30
C LEU A 128 9.30 15.72 -14.77
N LYS A 129 9.41 14.86 -13.75
CA LYS A 129 10.70 14.35 -13.27
C LYS A 129 11.53 13.72 -14.40
N SER A 130 10.91 12.94 -15.29
CA SER A 130 11.62 12.30 -16.41
C SER A 130 12.14 13.29 -17.45
N ALA A 131 11.58 14.51 -17.54
CA ALA A 131 12.10 15.53 -18.44
C ALA A 131 13.48 16.07 -17.99
N VAL A 132 13.81 15.94 -16.69
CA VAL A 132 15.05 16.46 -16.11
C VAL A 132 16.29 15.82 -16.76
N TYR A 133 16.24 14.54 -17.13
CA TYR A 133 17.35 13.84 -17.78
C TYR A 133 17.83 14.51 -19.08
N PHE A 134 16.96 15.27 -19.75
CA PHE A 134 17.26 15.93 -21.02
C PHE A 134 17.60 17.43 -20.89
N VAL A 135 17.63 17.98 -19.67
CA VAL A 135 17.98 19.38 -19.43
C VAL A 135 19.48 19.58 -19.62
N GLN A 136 19.85 20.51 -20.51
CA GLN A 136 21.23 20.83 -20.89
C GLN A 136 21.55 22.31 -20.80
N ASN A 137 20.54 23.17 -20.68
CA ASN A 137 20.74 24.62 -20.57
C ASN A 137 19.60 25.29 -19.79
N LYS A 138 19.85 26.55 -19.41
CA LYS A 138 18.90 27.37 -18.64
C LYS A 138 17.56 27.57 -19.33
N LYS A 139 17.50 27.54 -20.68
CA LYS A 139 16.24 27.68 -21.43
C LYS A 139 15.34 26.44 -21.27
N GLN A 140 15.91 25.25 -21.28
CA GLN A 140 15.16 24.02 -21.00
C GLN A 140 14.73 23.94 -19.54
N ALA A 141 15.59 24.33 -18.60
CA ALA A 141 15.21 24.46 -17.20
C ALA A 141 14.04 25.43 -17.02
N GLN A 142 14.07 26.60 -17.68
CA GLN A 142 12.98 27.57 -17.61
C GLN A 142 11.65 26.99 -18.11
N LYS A 143 11.66 26.21 -19.21
CA LYS A 143 10.45 25.52 -19.69
C LYS A 143 9.81 24.61 -18.63
N ILE A 144 10.63 24.00 -17.76
CA ILE A 144 10.15 23.18 -16.63
C ILE A 144 9.62 24.09 -15.51
N TYR A 145 10.37 25.12 -15.12
CA TYR A 145 9.96 26.05 -14.06
C TYR A 145 8.64 26.77 -14.37
N ASP A 146 8.41 27.11 -15.64
CA ASP A 146 7.16 27.72 -16.10
C ASP A 146 5.94 26.79 -15.94
N LEU A 147 6.14 25.47 -15.74
CA LEU A 147 5.06 24.51 -15.50
C LEU A 147 4.65 24.41 -14.03
N PHE A 148 5.49 24.81 -13.08
CA PHE A 148 5.14 24.77 -11.66
C PHE A 148 3.87 25.55 -11.33
N PRO A 149 3.70 26.83 -11.76
CA PRO A 149 2.44 27.55 -11.52
C PRO A 149 1.28 26.98 -12.32
N VAL A 150 1.52 26.30 -13.45
CA VAL A 150 0.47 25.68 -14.26
C VAL A 150 -0.10 24.42 -13.58
N LEU A 151 0.77 23.64 -12.94
CA LEU A 151 0.38 22.48 -12.15
C LEU A 151 -0.16 22.88 -10.76
N GLY A 152 0.23 24.03 -10.25
CA GLY A 152 -0.28 24.54 -8.98
C GLY A 152 0.23 23.75 -7.77
N THR A 153 -0.58 23.77 -6.70
CA THR A 153 -0.27 23.29 -5.35
C THR A 153 -1.13 22.08 -4.97
N MET A 154 -0.80 21.45 -3.85
CA MET A 154 -1.62 20.42 -3.22
C MET A 154 -2.94 21.00 -2.71
N TYR A 155 -3.88 20.13 -2.32
CA TYR A 155 -5.20 20.52 -1.82
C TYR A 155 -5.13 21.41 -0.56
N ASP A 156 -4.05 21.31 0.23
CA ASP A 156 -3.82 22.13 1.42
C ASP A 156 -2.97 23.39 1.13
N ASP A 157 -2.92 23.81 -0.13
CA ASP A 157 -2.17 24.97 -0.65
C ASP A 157 -0.64 24.89 -0.48
N LYS A 158 -0.09 23.74 -0.05
CA LYS A 158 1.35 23.53 0.00
C LYS A 158 1.93 23.17 -1.37
N GLU A 159 3.20 23.52 -1.56
CA GLU A 159 3.92 23.11 -2.77
C GLU A 159 4.13 21.58 -2.80
N TYR A 160 4.03 20.98 -3.98
CA TYR A 160 4.41 19.58 -4.16
C TYR A 160 5.90 19.40 -3.89
N PRO A 161 6.31 18.41 -3.06
CA PRO A 161 7.72 18.09 -2.85
C PRO A 161 8.49 17.80 -4.14
N ASP A 162 7.81 17.23 -5.15
CA ASP A 162 8.36 16.99 -6.49
C ASP A 162 8.95 18.25 -7.14
N LYS A 163 8.40 19.44 -6.84
CA LYS A 163 8.96 20.70 -7.33
C LYS A 163 10.42 20.88 -6.88
N LEU A 164 10.71 20.56 -5.63
CA LEU A 164 12.06 20.64 -5.06
C LEU A 164 12.95 19.53 -5.62
N LEU A 165 12.42 18.31 -5.78
CA LEU A 165 13.17 17.20 -6.38
C LEU A 165 13.56 17.47 -7.84
N ILE A 166 12.64 18.03 -8.63
CA ILE A 166 12.89 18.45 -10.03
C ILE A 166 13.95 19.55 -10.07
N THR A 167 13.84 20.55 -9.18
CA THR A 167 14.80 21.66 -9.09
C THR A 167 16.19 21.14 -8.73
N HIS A 168 16.29 20.24 -7.74
CA HIS A 168 17.53 19.55 -7.39
C HIS A 168 18.14 18.83 -8.60
N GLY A 169 17.34 18.02 -9.32
CA GLY A 169 17.84 17.30 -10.50
C GLY A 169 18.34 18.22 -11.61
N ILE A 170 17.72 19.39 -11.80
CA ILE A 170 18.20 20.42 -12.73
C ILE A 170 19.54 20.99 -12.27
N LEU A 171 19.68 21.32 -10.98
CA LEU A 171 20.94 21.86 -10.41
C LEU A 171 22.09 20.87 -10.58
N VAL A 172 21.88 19.57 -10.33
CA VAL A 172 22.89 18.53 -10.55
C VAL A 172 23.45 18.61 -11.98
N ARG A 173 22.57 18.80 -12.98
CA ARG A 173 22.95 18.81 -14.40
C ARG A 173 23.58 20.12 -14.87
N LEU A 174 23.12 21.26 -14.38
CA LEU A 174 23.53 22.57 -14.89
C LEU A 174 24.63 23.25 -14.06
N GLU A 175 24.66 23.00 -12.76
CA GLU A 175 25.52 23.69 -11.80
C GLU A 175 26.46 22.74 -11.04
N GLY A 176 26.24 21.43 -11.18
CA GLY A 176 27.07 20.38 -10.58
C GLY A 176 26.63 19.99 -9.18
N ARG A 177 27.30 18.97 -8.64
CA ARG A 177 26.88 18.29 -7.41
C ARG A 177 26.93 19.18 -6.17
N GLU A 178 27.94 20.05 -6.04
CA GLU A 178 28.08 20.95 -4.88
C GLU A 178 26.92 21.96 -4.74
N ALA A 179 26.45 22.52 -5.86
CA ALA A 179 25.30 23.43 -5.85
C ALA A 179 24.02 22.68 -5.47
N ALA A 180 23.84 21.48 -6.01
CA ALA A 180 22.70 20.61 -5.73
C ALA A 180 22.67 20.15 -4.26
N ASP A 181 23.81 19.74 -3.68
CA ASP A 181 23.89 19.31 -2.29
C ASP A 181 23.57 20.47 -1.32
N ARG A 182 24.07 21.69 -1.59
CA ARG A 182 23.68 22.89 -0.82
C ARG A 182 22.17 23.14 -0.87
N TYR A 183 21.56 22.93 -2.04
CA TYR A 183 20.12 23.07 -2.20
C TYR A 183 19.35 22.04 -1.35
N LEU A 184 19.79 20.78 -1.33
CA LEU A 184 19.17 19.76 -0.49
C LEU A 184 19.26 20.11 1.00
N LEU A 185 20.43 20.54 1.47
CA LEU A 185 20.65 20.89 2.88
C LEU A 185 19.74 22.03 3.35
N ASN A 186 19.45 23.01 2.48
CA ASN A 186 18.54 24.12 2.78
C ASN A 186 17.06 23.71 2.80
N ASN A 187 16.72 22.52 2.29
CA ASN A 187 15.35 22.04 2.14
C ASN A 187 15.05 20.75 2.97
N LEU A 188 15.89 20.42 3.95
CA LEU A 188 15.74 19.25 4.84
C LEU A 188 14.46 19.20 5.69
N HIS A 189 13.67 20.28 5.70
CA HIS A 189 12.37 20.33 6.34
C HIS A 189 11.29 19.61 5.52
N VAL A 190 11.53 19.36 4.23
CA VAL A 190 10.67 18.55 3.37
C VAL A 190 11.10 17.08 3.45
N THR A 191 10.15 16.21 3.78
CA THR A 191 10.38 14.77 4.02
C THR A 191 11.10 14.09 2.86
N GLU A 192 10.63 14.30 1.63
CA GLU A 192 11.16 13.68 0.42
C GLU A 192 12.59 14.15 0.13
N ILE A 193 12.91 15.41 0.44
CA ILE A 193 14.28 15.95 0.32
C ILE A 193 15.18 15.32 1.37
N ARG A 194 14.72 15.21 2.61
CA ARG A 194 15.50 14.56 3.68
C ARG A 194 15.75 13.08 3.36
N MET A 195 14.74 12.36 2.84
CA MET A 195 14.91 10.96 2.39
C MET A 195 16.00 10.86 1.33
N LEU A 196 15.97 11.72 0.31
CA LEU A 196 17.00 11.75 -0.72
C LEU A 196 18.41 12.02 -0.16
N VAL A 197 18.56 12.91 0.82
CA VAL A 197 19.86 13.15 1.47
C VAL A 197 20.32 11.93 2.27
N VAL A 198 19.41 11.27 3.00
CA VAL A 198 19.72 10.04 3.74
C VAL A 198 20.16 8.93 2.77
N GLU A 199 19.44 8.72 1.68
CA GLU A 199 19.77 7.72 0.66
C GLU A 199 21.13 7.99 0.01
N ASN A 200 21.42 9.25 -0.32
CA ASN A 200 22.74 9.66 -0.81
C ASN A 200 23.85 9.38 0.23
N ALA A 201 23.60 9.70 1.50
CA ALA A 201 24.55 9.45 2.59
C ALA A 201 24.81 7.94 2.77
N LEU A 202 23.76 7.11 2.76
CA LEU A 202 23.88 5.65 2.81
C LEU A 202 24.66 5.10 1.61
N ALA A 203 24.36 5.55 0.39
CA ALA A 203 25.08 5.14 -0.82
C ALA A 203 26.57 5.53 -0.79
N ALA A 204 26.88 6.69 -0.21
CA ALA A 204 28.25 7.17 0.02
C ALA A 204 28.92 6.54 1.26
N LYS A 205 28.20 5.69 2.01
CA LYS A 205 28.61 5.14 3.32
C LYS A 205 28.93 6.19 4.37
N ASP A 206 28.37 7.40 4.25
CA ASP A 206 28.36 8.41 5.30
C ASP A 206 27.26 8.08 6.33
N TYR A 207 27.50 7.00 7.09
CA TYR A 207 26.58 6.53 8.11
C TYR A 207 26.38 7.57 9.21
N MET A 208 27.36 8.43 9.48
CA MET A 208 27.24 9.45 10.52
C MET A 208 26.19 10.51 10.16
N LEU A 209 26.20 10.99 8.91
CA LEU A 209 25.20 11.93 8.42
C LEU A 209 23.81 11.28 8.34
N ALA A 210 23.73 10.06 7.80
CA ALA A 210 22.47 9.32 7.69
C ALA A 210 21.82 9.10 9.06
N GLU A 211 22.59 8.61 10.05
CA GLU A 211 22.11 8.39 11.41
C GLU A 211 21.62 9.69 12.05
N LYS A 212 22.38 10.79 11.91
CA LYS A 212 21.98 12.10 12.44
C LYS A 212 20.66 12.56 11.84
N LEU A 213 20.51 12.54 10.52
CA LEU A 213 19.31 13.02 9.85
C LEU A 213 18.07 12.20 10.20
N CYS A 214 18.21 10.87 10.29
CA CYS A 214 17.09 10.00 10.65
C CYS A 214 16.72 10.12 12.14
N THR A 215 17.70 10.16 13.05
CA THR A 215 17.42 10.30 14.48
C THR A 215 16.78 11.64 14.82
N GLU A 216 17.23 12.74 14.18
CA GLU A 216 16.59 14.05 14.32
C GLU A 216 15.14 14.04 13.83
N ALA A 217 14.87 13.41 12.68
CA ALA A 217 13.52 13.35 12.13
C ALA A 217 12.59 12.46 12.96
N LEU A 218 13.09 11.32 13.45
CA LEU A 218 12.31 10.40 14.30
C LEU A 218 11.96 11.02 15.66
N ARG A 219 12.79 11.92 16.20
CA ARG A 219 12.48 12.68 17.42
C ARG A 219 11.36 13.71 17.21
N GLN A 220 11.25 14.27 16.01
CA GLN A 220 10.21 15.25 15.69
C GLN A 220 8.88 14.57 15.43
N ASP A 221 8.90 13.49 14.65
CA ASP A 221 7.72 12.70 14.37
C ASP A 221 8.06 11.19 14.35
N PRO A 222 7.73 10.46 15.43
CA PRO A 222 7.97 9.02 15.50
C PRO A 222 6.98 8.22 14.64
N ARG A 223 5.88 8.82 14.17
CA ARG A 223 4.82 8.12 13.43
C ARG A 223 4.71 8.62 12.00
N GLY A 224 4.71 7.68 11.06
CA GLY A 224 4.37 7.94 9.68
C GLY A 224 2.85 7.97 9.44
N TYR A 225 2.48 8.07 8.16
CA TYR A 225 1.09 8.09 7.72
C TYR A 225 0.33 6.81 8.14
N PHE A 226 -0.94 6.95 8.51
CA PHE A 226 -1.80 5.86 9.03
C PHE A 226 -1.22 5.07 10.23
N ASN A 227 -0.48 5.73 11.13
CA ASN A 227 0.20 5.11 12.28
C ASN A 227 1.26 4.05 11.90
N LYS A 228 1.76 4.04 10.65
CA LYS A 228 2.93 3.22 10.31
C LYS A 228 4.20 3.79 10.95
N PRO A 229 5.27 3.01 11.11
CA PRO A 229 6.58 3.55 11.50
C PRO A 229 7.01 4.63 10.50
N ALA A 230 7.64 5.71 11.00
CA ALA A 230 8.23 6.71 10.12
C ALA A 230 9.35 6.09 9.24
N PRO A 231 9.55 6.54 7.99
CA PRO A 231 10.57 5.99 7.08
C PRO A 231 11.98 5.94 7.71
N TRP A 232 12.27 6.90 8.59
CA TRP A 232 13.53 7.02 9.31
C TRP A 232 13.91 5.79 10.14
N ALA A 233 12.93 5.11 10.73
CA ALA A 233 13.19 3.91 11.53
C ALA A 233 13.75 2.77 10.65
N TYR A 234 13.27 2.65 9.40
CA TYR A 234 13.75 1.66 8.45
C TYR A 234 15.18 1.96 7.98
N TYR A 235 15.49 3.22 7.67
CA TYR A 235 16.87 3.61 7.33
C TYR A 235 17.83 3.37 8.49
N LEU A 236 17.42 3.64 9.74
CA LEU A 236 18.22 3.36 10.92
C LEU A 236 18.44 1.87 11.14
N GLU A 237 17.41 1.03 10.95
CA GLU A 237 17.57 -0.43 11.04
C GLU A 237 18.53 -0.97 9.98
N GLN A 238 18.43 -0.50 8.73
CA GLN A 238 19.37 -0.84 7.67
C GLN A 238 20.80 -0.41 8.05
N LEU A 239 20.97 0.84 8.47
CA LEU A 239 22.27 1.39 8.86
C LEU A 239 22.92 0.60 10.01
N TYR A 240 22.17 0.29 11.06
CA TYR A 240 22.71 -0.46 12.20
C TYR A 240 23.00 -1.93 11.85
N THR A 241 22.28 -2.49 10.89
CA THR A 241 22.60 -3.80 10.31
C THR A 241 23.92 -3.74 9.53
N GLU A 242 24.13 -2.74 8.67
CA GLU A 242 25.35 -2.59 7.88
C GLU A 242 26.59 -2.26 8.73
N THR A 243 26.41 -1.51 9.82
CA THR A 243 27.51 -1.08 10.71
C THR A 243 27.79 -2.09 11.85
N GLY A 244 26.98 -3.15 11.97
CA GLY A 244 27.13 -4.16 13.04
C GLY A 244 26.79 -3.64 14.44
N ASN A 245 25.98 -2.58 14.56
CA ASN A 245 25.58 -2.03 15.85
C ASN A 245 24.34 -2.75 16.40
N GLU A 246 24.54 -3.93 16.98
CA GLU A 246 23.44 -4.80 17.42
C GLU A 246 22.51 -4.15 18.46
N ALA A 247 23.04 -3.36 19.39
CA ALA A 247 22.21 -2.71 20.42
C ALA A 247 21.21 -1.72 19.83
N LYS A 248 21.65 -0.86 18.90
CA LYS A 248 20.77 0.09 18.23
C LYS A 248 19.89 -0.58 17.18
N ARG A 249 20.37 -1.65 16.54
CA ARG A 249 19.56 -2.49 15.66
C ARG A 249 18.38 -3.10 16.41
N GLU A 250 18.61 -3.69 17.59
CA GLU A 250 17.56 -4.22 18.45
C GLU A 250 16.52 -3.15 18.80
N GLU A 251 16.98 -1.96 19.19
CA GLU A 251 16.10 -0.82 19.49
C GLU A 251 15.19 -0.48 18.29
N MET A 252 15.73 -0.42 17.07
CA MET A 252 14.95 -0.10 15.87
C MET A 252 14.01 -1.23 15.46
N LEU A 253 14.43 -2.50 15.55
CA LEU A 253 13.56 -3.65 15.29
C LEU A 253 12.34 -3.63 16.23
N ARG A 254 12.57 -3.37 17.53
CA ARG A 254 11.50 -3.22 18.52
C ARG A 254 10.61 -2.02 18.21
N PHE A 255 11.21 -0.87 17.90
CA PHE A 255 10.47 0.34 17.58
C PHE A 255 9.51 0.12 16.40
N ILE A 256 10.02 -0.44 15.29
CA ILE A 256 9.23 -0.70 14.07
C ILE A 256 8.07 -1.66 14.35
N LEU A 257 8.37 -2.77 15.06
CA LEU A 257 7.37 -3.77 15.41
C LEU A 257 6.26 -3.19 16.31
N LEU A 258 6.62 -2.44 17.35
CA LEU A 258 5.66 -1.82 18.27
C LEU A 258 4.81 -0.74 17.59
N HIS A 259 5.28 -0.16 16.49
CA HIS A 259 4.54 0.79 15.67
C HIS A 259 3.73 0.13 14.53
N GLY A 260 3.53 -1.19 14.58
CA GLY A 260 2.51 -1.87 13.78
C GLY A 260 3.02 -2.70 12.61
N ASP A 261 4.33 -2.66 12.31
CA ASP A 261 4.89 -3.47 11.24
C ASP A 261 5.31 -4.85 11.77
N THR A 262 4.36 -5.80 11.74
CA THR A 262 4.56 -7.15 12.26
C THR A 262 5.56 -7.99 11.47
N SER A 263 5.98 -7.56 10.28
CA SER A 263 7.03 -8.25 9.51
C SER A 263 8.37 -8.28 10.26
N TYR A 264 8.56 -7.35 11.20
CA TYR A 264 9.76 -7.23 12.02
C TYR A 264 9.79 -8.18 13.22
N PHE A 265 8.69 -8.89 13.53
CA PHE A 265 8.66 -9.86 14.62
C PHE A 265 9.69 -10.97 14.41
N LYS A 266 9.74 -11.53 13.19
CA LYS A 266 10.68 -12.61 12.85
C LYS A 266 12.13 -12.16 13.02
N LYS A 267 12.48 -10.97 12.49
CA LYS A 267 13.83 -10.39 12.61
C LYS A 267 14.24 -10.24 14.08
N LEU A 268 13.36 -9.69 14.92
CA LEU A 268 13.64 -9.49 16.34
C LEU A 268 13.77 -10.82 17.11
N LYS A 269 12.92 -11.80 16.79
CA LYS A 269 12.98 -13.14 17.37
C LYS A 269 14.29 -13.85 17.03
N GLU A 270 14.73 -13.79 15.78
CA GLU A 270 16.03 -14.34 15.32
C GLU A 270 17.18 -13.69 16.08
N LEU A 271 17.20 -12.36 16.21
CA LEU A 271 18.21 -11.63 16.99
C LEU A 271 18.26 -12.12 18.44
N TYR A 272 17.12 -12.25 19.11
CA TYR A 272 17.06 -12.74 20.49
C TYR A 272 17.47 -14.22 20.63
N GLN A 273 17.27 -15.03 19.60
CA GLN A 273 17.74 -16.41 19.58
C GLN A 273 19.26 -16.48 19.45
N GLU A 274 19.86 -15.67 18.57
CA GLU A 274 21.31 -15.54 18.41
C GLU A 274 21.98 -15.04 19.70
N GLN A 275 21.35 -14.11 20.41
CA GLN A 275 21.80 -13.62 21.71
C GLN A 275 21.53 -14.61 22.88
N GLY A 276 20.82 -15.71 22.63
CA GLY A 276 20.45 -16.69 23.67
C GLY A 276 19.50 -16.16 24.75
N ASN A 277 18.77 -15.07 24.47
CA ASN A 277 17.89 -14.41 25.44
C ASN A 277 16.39 -14.46 25.07
N TRP A 278 16.02 -15.13 23.98
CA TRP A 278 14.62 -15.26 23.52
C TRP A 278 13.64 -15.65 24.62
N HIS A 279 13.96 -16.68 25.41
CA HIS A 279 13.08 -17.14 26.48
C HIS A 279 12.82 -16.07 27.56
N LYS A 280 13.78 -15.17 27.81
CA LYS A 280 13.63 -14.07 28.77
C LYS A 280 12.82 -12.92 28.17
N GLN A 281 13.06 -12.60 26.90
CA GLN A 281 12.44 -11.45 26.24
C GLN A 281 11.02 -11.73 25.71
N ARG A 282 10.69 -12.99 25.43
CA ARG A 282 9.41 -13.38 24.82
C ARG A 282 8.20 -12.86 25.58
N GLU A 283 8.15 -13.07 26.90
CA GLU A 283 6.98 -12.68 27.69
C GLU A 283 6.84 -11.15 27.74
N VAL A 284 7.94 -10.43 27.96
CA VAL A 284 7.97 -8.97 27.97
C VAL A 284 7.50 -8.42 26.63
N LEU A 285 8.00 -8.98 25.52
CA LEU A 285 7.63 -8.57 24.17
C LEU A 285 6.13 -8.73 23.93
N TRP A 286 5.52 -9.86 24.31
CA TRP A 286 4.08 -10.05 24.16
C TRP A 286 3.26 -9.05 24.98
N GLN A 287 3.69 -8.73 26.19
CA GLN A 287 3.03 -7.70 27.02
C GLN A 287 3.13 -6.30 26.40
N GLU A 288 4.25 -5.95 25.77
CA GLU A 288 4.40 -4.69 25.05
C GLU A 288 3.53 -4.64 23.79
N LEU A 289 3.51 -5.72 23.00
CA LEU A 289 2.71 -5.82 21.79
C LEU A 289 1.22 -5.72 22.07
N ALA A 290 0.75 -6.31 23.19
CA ALA A 290 -0.64 -6.22 23.61
C ALA A 290 -1.10 -4.76 23.87
N LYS A 291 -0.17 -3.88 24.28
CA LYS A 291 -0.46 -2.46 24.57
C LYS A 291 -0.34 -1.57 23.33
N SER A 292 0.60 -1.91 22.44
CA SER A 292 0.95 -1.04 21.31
C SER A 292 0.18 -1.36 20.03
N LEU A 293 -0.15 -2.64 19.80
CA LEU A 293 -0.81 -3.07 18.57
C LEU A 293 -2.35 -3.01 18.68
N MET A 294 -3.01 -2.76 17.55
CA MET A 294 -4.45 -2.96 17.45
C MET A 294 -4.80 -4.43 17.69
N HIS A 295 -5.89 -4.70 18.41
CA HIS A 295 -6.28 -6.05 18.84
C HIS A 295 -6.32 -7.09 17.72
N HIS A 296 -6.77 -6.73 16.51
CA HIS A 296 -6.81 -7.64 15.36
C HIS A 296 -5.41 -7.98 14.81
N ILE A 297 -4.48 -7.02 14.83
CA ILE A 297 -3.08 -7.24 14.43
C ILE A 297 -2.41 -8.14 15.46
N TYR A 298 -2.59 -7.84 16.75
CA TYR A 298 -2.04 -8.63 17.84
C TYR A 298 -2.55 -10.08 17.80
N ALA A 299 -3.86 -10.29 17.66
CA ALA A 299 -4.46 -11.62 17.54
C ALA A 299 -3.92 -12.40 16.32
N SER A 300 -3.76 -11.74 15.18
CA SER A 300 -3.18 -12.36 13.98
C SER A 300 -1.74 -12.82 14.22
N LEU A 301 -0.93 -11.99 14.88
CA LEU A 301 0.46 -12.32 15.19
C LEU A 301 0.57 -13.48 16.20
N LEU A 302 -0.24 -13.47 17.27
CA LEU A 302 -0.30 -14.59 18.22
C LEU A 302 -0.71 -15.90 17.54
N ALA A 303 -1.68 -15.84 16.63
CA ALA A 303 -2.13 -17.01 15.88
C ALA A 303 -1.02 -17.58 14.99
N GLN A 304 -0.26 -16.71 14.31
CA GLN A 304 0.88 -17.10 13.47
C GLN A 304 2.01 -17.74 14.30
N GLU A 305 2.30 -17.20 15.48
CA GLU A 305 3.35 -17.69 16.38
C GLU A 305 2.93 -18.86 17.27
N GLY A 306 1.67 -19.31 17.16
CA GLY A 306 1.16 -20.45 17.94
C GLY A 306 0.93 -20.14 19.43
N GLU A 307 0.78 -18.87 19.80
CA GLU A 307 0.54 -18.42 21.17
C GLU A 307 -0.94 -18.61 21.58
N THR A 308 -1.41 -19.85 21.58
CA THR A 308 -2.85 -20.17 21.67
C THR A 308 -3.50 -19.72 22.98
N ALA A 309 -2.77 -19.77 24.11
CA ALA A 309 -3.28 -19.29 25.40
C ALA A 309 -3.48 -17.76 25.41
N LEU A 310 -2.51 -16.99 24.91
CA LEU A 310 -2.64 -15.53 24.80
C LEU A 310 -3.72 -15.14 23.79
N LEU A 311 -3.81 -15.87 22.68
CA LEU A 311 -4.85 -15.65 21.66
C LEU A 311 -6.25 -15.85 22.25
N LEU A 312 -6.43 -16.87 23.09
CA LEU A 312 -7.70 -17.12 23.77
C LEU A 312 -8.12 -15.92 24.62
N GLU A 313 -7.20 -15.32 25.38
CA GLU A 313 -7.51 -14.15 26.21
C GLU A 313 -7.94 -12.94 25.36
N VAL A 314 -7.30 -12.72 24.21
CA VAL A 314 -7.74 -11.67 23.27
C VAL A 314 -9.14 -11.95 22.74
N VAL A 315 -9.43 -13.19 22.38
CA VAL A 315 -10.74 -13.59 21.83
C VAL A 315 -11.84 -13.55 22.90
N LYS A 316 -11.55 -13.79 24.18
CA LYS A 316 -12.51 -13.59 25.28
C LYS A 316 -12.94 -12.13 25.39
N GLN A 317 -12.00 -11.19 25.24
CA GLN A 317 -12.29 -9.76 25.25
C GLN A 317 -13.01 -9.30 23.97
N HIS A 318 -12.64 -9.89 22.82
CA HIS A 318 -13.16 -9.55 21.49
C HIS A 318 -13.79 -10.77 20.82
N LYS A 319 -14.97 -11.16 21.30
CA LYS A 319 -15.66 -12.41 20.89
C LYS A 319 -15.86 -12.57 19.40
N SER A 320 -15.97 -11.47 18.65
CA SER A 320 -16.12 -11.51 17.19
C SER A 320 -14.95 -12.20 16.47
N TYR A 321 -13.76 -12.22 17.08
CA TYR A 321 -12.58 -12.87 16.51
C TYR A 321 -12.65 -14.40 16.52
N ILE A 322 -13.60 -15.00 17.24
CA ILE A 322 -13.80 -16.46 17.28
C ILE A 322 -14.07 -17.04 15.88
N VAL A 323 -14.63 -16.24 14.96
CA VAL A 323 -14.88 -16.66 13.57
C VAL A 323 -13.60 -16.90 12.77
N HIS A 324 -12.50 -16.26 13.16
CA HIS A 324 -11.20 -16.39 12.51
C HIS A 324 -10.34 -17.45 13.20
N TYR A 325 -10.32 -17.46 14.53
CA TYR A 325 -9.37 -18.26 15.31
C TYR A 325 -9.97 -19.50 15.98
N GLY A 326 -11.31 -19.66 15.96
CA GLY A 326 -11.98 -20.74 16.70
C GLY A 326 -11.51 -22.15 16.33
N LYS A 327 -11.15 -22.42 15.08
CA LYS A 327 -10.59 -23.72 14.68
C LYS A 327 -9.23 -24.00 15.30
N GLN A 328 -8.40 -22.97 15.45
CA GLN A 328 -7.07 -23.09 16.08
C GLN A 328 -7.23 -23.27 17.58
N LEU A 329 -8.05 -22.43 18.20
CA LEU A 329 -8.29 -22.46 19.65
C LEU A 329 -8.96 -23.76 20.11
N ALA A 330 -9.85 -24.34 19.31
CA ALA A 330 -10.55 -25.58 19.67
C ALA A 330 -9.62 -26.81 19.78
N LYS A 331 -8.41 -26.76 19.22
CA LYS A 331 -7.43 -27.85 19.34
C LYS A 331 -6.93 -28.02 20.77
N ASP A 332 -6.66 -26.90 21.44
CA ASP A 332 -6.09 -26.87 22.78
C ASP A 332 -7.14 -26.55 23.85
N PHE A 333 -8.16 -25.76 23.50
CA PHE A 333 -9.20 -25.23 24.40
C PHE A 333 -10.62 -25.44 23.85
N PRO A 334 -11.06 -26.68 23.57
CA PRO A 334 -12.34 -26.95 22.89
C PRO A 334 -13.55 -26.41 23.64
N GLN A 335 -13.68 -26.68 24.94
CA GLN A 335 -14.88 -26.30 25.69
C GLN A 335 -15.02 -24.77 25.79
N VAL A 336 -13.95 -24.08 26.17
CA VAL A 336 -13.93 -22.60 26.28
C VAL A 336 -14.17 -21.96 24.91
N THR A 337 -13.61 -22.54 23.83
CA THR A 337 -13.84 -22.06 22.46
C THR A 337 -15.32 -22.15 22.08
N TYR A 338 -15.98 -23.27 22.41
CA TYR A 338 -17.39 -23.45 22.08
C TYR A 338 -18.31 -22.54 22.90
N GLU A 339 -17.97 -22.26 24.15
CA GLU A 339 -18.68 -21.29 24.99
C GLU A 339 -18.60 -19.88 24.40
N ILE A 340 -17.42 -19.44 23.95
CA ILE A 340 -17.26 -18.13 23.29
C ILE A 340 -18.09 -18.06 21.99
N PHE A 341 -18.09 -19.13 21.19
CA PHE A 341 -18.94 -19.23 20.01
C PHE A 341 -20.41 -19.07 20.36
N GLU A 342 -20.89 -19.78 21.38
CA GLU A 342 -22.27 -19.75 21.81
C GLU A 342 -22.69 -18.34 22.27
N GLU A 343 -21.90 -17.71 23.14
CA GLU A 343 -22.14 -16.34 23.58
C GLU A 343 -22.19 -15.35 22.41
N TYR A 344 -21.28 -15.49 21.44
CA TYR A 344 -21.24 -14.62 20.27
C TYR A 344 -22.43 -14.86 19.33
N ILE A 345 -22.80 -16.12 19.09
CA ILE A 345 -23.97 -16.50 18.27
C ILE A 345 -25.25 -15.92 18.87
N LEU A 346 -25.44 -16.05 20.18
CA LEU A 346 -26.62 -15.54 20.87
C LEU A 346 -26.69 -14.00 20.80
N ALA A 347 -25.56 -13.31 20.95
CA ALA A 347 -25.49 -11.85 20.82
C ALA A 347 -25.86 -11.39 19.40
N GLU A 348 -25.30 -12.02 18.37
CA GLU A 348 -25.59 -11.72 16.96
C GLU A 348 -27.04 -12.05 16.59
N ALA A 349 -27.58 -13.17 17.07
CA ALA A 349 -28.96 -13.57 16.85
C ALA A 349 -29.95 -12.56 17.46
N LYS A 350 -29.65 -12.05 18.65
CA LYS A 350 -30.45 -11.02 19.33
C LYS A 350 -30.44 -9.70 18.56
N ALA A 351 -29.29 -9.29 18.01
CA ALA A 351 -29.15 -8.07 17.21
C ALA A 351 -29.65 -8.20 15.75
N ALA A 352 -29.92 -9.42 15.29
CA ALA A 352 -30.36 -9.67 13.94
C ALA A 352 -31.81 -9.20 13.71
N THR A 353 -31.96 -8.35 12.69
CA THR A 353 -33.23 -7.68 12.32
C THR A 353 -33.67 -7.99 10.89
N ASP A 354 -32.78 -8.57 10.08
CA ASP A 354 -32.97 -8.78 8.66
C ASP A 354 -32.33 -10.10 8.20
N ARG A 355 -32.67 -10.51 6.97
CA ARG A 355 -32.23 -11.78 6.39
C ARG A 355 -30.71 -11.85 6.18
N GLY A 356 -30.04 -10.72 5.95
CA GLY A 356 -28.58 -10.66 5.85
C GLY A 356 -27.92 -11.01 7.17
N LYS A 357 -28.41 -10.45 8.28
CA LYS A 357 -27.93 -10.77 9.63
C LYS A 357 -28.25 -12.22 10.04
N TYR A 358 -29.41 -12.78 9.68
CA TYR A 358 -29.70 -14.20 9.93
C TYR A 358 -28.71 -15.14 9.21
N LYS A 359 -28.34 -14.81 7.97
CA LYS A 359 -27.29 -15.53 7.24
C LYS A 359 -25.94 -15.41 7.93
N ASN A 360 -25.61 -14.26 8.51
CA ASN A 360 -24.39 -14.09 9.31
C ASN A 360 -24.38 -15.02 10.54
N VAL A 361 -25.48 -15.08 11.29
CA VAL A 361 -25.62 -16.01 12.43
C VAL A 361 -25.39 -17.45 12.00
N CYS A 362 -26.02 -17.89 10.91
CA CYS A 362 -25.83 -19.23 10.37
C CYS A 362 -24.38 -19.50 9.94
N ARG A 363 -23.67 -18.49 9.41
CA ARG A 363 -22.25 -18.58 9.08
C ARG A 363 -21.40 -18.80 10.33
N ILE A 364 -21.71 -18.14 11.45
CA ILE A 364 -20.99 -18.32 12.71
C ILE A 364 -21.25 -19.72 13.29
N ILE A 365 -22.50 -20.22 13.26
CA ILE A 365 -22.85 -21.59 13.67
C ILE A 365 -22.07 -22.62 12.82
N LYS A 366 -21.95 -22.38 11.52
CA LYS A 366 -21.12 -23.23 10.63
C LYS A 366 -19.66 -23.26 11.07
N ASN A 367 -19.11 -22.12 11.50
CA ASN A 367 -17.73 -22.03 11.99
C ASN A 367 -17.53 -22.82 13.29
N LEU A 368 -18.50 -22.79 14.22
CA LEU A 368 -18.49 -23.64 15.43
C LEU A 368 -18.45 -25.13 15.06
N SER A 369 -19.33 -25.58 14.16
CA SER A 369 -19.33 -26.96 13.66
C SER A 369 -17.99 -27.35 13.03
N ALA A 370 -17.43 -26.45 12.19
CA ALA A 370 -16.15 -26.66 11.54
C ALA A 370 -14.94 -26.62 12.50
N ALA A 371 -15.11 -26.09 13.71
CA ALA A 371 -14.13 -26.12 14.79
C ALA A 371 -14.24 -27.40 15.66
N GLY A 372 -15.17 -28.31 15.35
CA GLY A 372 -15.38 -29.56 16.09
C GLY A 372 -16.63 -29.57 16.99
N GLY A 373 -17.31 -28.43 17.16
CA GLY A 373 -18.47 -28.26 18.02
C GLY A 373 -19.80 -28.68 17.38
N LYS A 374 -19.84 -29.78 16.62
CA LYS A 374 -21.02 -30.19 15.83
C LYS A 374 -22.29 -30.35 16.67
N THR A 375 -22.21 -31.09 17.77
CA THR A 375 -23.36 -31.32 18.66
C THR A 375 -23.88 -30.00 19.22
N ARG A 376 -22.99 -29.18 19.81
CA ARG A 376 -23.34 -27.84 20.32
C ARG A 376 -23.95 -26.94 19.23
N ALA A 377 -23.46 -27.01 17.99
CA ALA A 377 -24.03 -26.24 16.89
C ALA A 377 -25.48 -26.66 16.58
N LEU A 378 -25.81 -27.96 16.66
CA LEU A 378 -27.18 -28.44 16.51
C LEU A 378 -28.06 -28.00 17.68
N ASP A 379 -27.57 -28.08 18.92
CA ASP A 379 -28.28 -27.65 20.13
C ASP A 379 -28.62 -26.15 20.09
N ILE A 380 -27.68 -25.32 19.62
CA ILE A 380 -27.89 -23.88 19.43
C ILE A 380 -28.94 -23.61 18.35
N ILE A 381 -28.95 -24.37 17.25
CA ILE A 381 -29.97 -24.22 16.21
C ILE A 381 -31.37 -24.52 16.77
N GLU A 382 -31.51 -25.56 17.60
CA GLU A 382 -32.78 -25.91 18.24
C GLU A 382 -33.21 -24.80 19.21
N SER A 383 -32.31 -24.35 20.08
CA SER A 383 -32.55 -23.26 21.02
C SER A 383 -32.98 -21.96 20.34
N LEU A 384 -32.34 -21.60 19.22
CA LEU A 384 -32.71 -20.40 18.45
C LEU A 384 -34.06 -20.53 17.74
N ASN A 385 -34.41 -21.73 17.26
CA ASN A 385 -35.73 -21.98 16.66
C ASN A 385 -36.86 -21.82 17.68
N GLU A 386 -36.63 -22.26 18.93
CA GLU A 386 -37.57 -22.09 20.03
C GLU A 386 -37.69 -20.63 20.47
N LEU A 387 -36.57 -19.91 20.58
CA LEU A 387 -36.56 -18.52 21.03
C LEU A 387 -37.18 -17.56 19.99
N TYR A 388 -37.02 -17.84 18.69
CA TYR A 388 -37.42 -16.95 17.60
C TYR A 388 -38.53 -17.52 16.71
N GLN A 389 -39.50 -18.22 17.30
CA GLN A 389 -40.64 -18.82 16.58
C GLN A 389 -41.43 -17.84 15.67
N ARG A 390 -41.44 -16.55 16.02
CA ARG A 390 -42.14 -15.50 15.27
C ARG A 390 -41.30 -14.86 14.15
N ARG A 391 -40.17 -15.47 13.76
CA ARG A 391 -39.28 -14.98 12.70
C ARG A 391 -39.14 -16.04 11.59
N PRO A 392 -40.11 -16.18 10.66
CA PRO A 392 -40.09 -17.23 9.63
C PRO A 392 -38.81 -17.22 8.78
N ALA A 393 -38.34 -16.04 8.38
CA ALA A 393 -37.11 -15.91 7.61
C ALA A 393 -35.86 -16.38 8.37
N MET A 394 -35.83 -16.29 9.71
CA MET A 394 -34.73 -16.83 10.50
C MET A 394 -34.81 -18.36 10.60
N GLN A 395 -36.01 -18.91 10.79
CA GLN A 395 -36.24 -20.36 10.81
C GLN A 395 -35.84 -21.03 9.49
N GLU A 396 -36.15 -20.40 8.35
CA GLU A 396 -35.71 -20.88 7.03
C GLU A 396 -34.19 -21.00 6.95
N GLU A 397 -33.45 -19.95 7.35
CA GLU A 397 -31.99 -19.96 7.31
C GLU A 397 -31.40 -20.99 8.30
N LEU A 398 -31.97 -21.11 9.51
CA LEU A 398 -31.59 -22.11 10.52
C LEU A 398 -31.82 -23.56 10.01
N ALA A 399 -32.95 -23.83 9.37
CA ALA A 399 -33.24 -25.12 8.77
C ALA A 399 -32.27 -25.43 7.60
N ALA A 400 -31.91 -24.43 6.80
CA ALA A 400 -30.97 -24.58 5.71
C ALA A 400 -29.54 -24.88 6.20
N ILE A 401 -29.08 -24.27 7.30
CA ILE A 401 -27.77 -24.57 7.88
C ILE A 401 -27.74 -25.92 8.61
N ARG A 402 -28.84 -26.32 9.30
CA ARG A 402 -28.94 -27.63 9.97
C ARG A 402 -28.65 -28.79 9.01
N LYS A 403 -29.10 -28.71 7.76
CA LYS A 403 -28.85 -29.73 6.72
C LYS A 403 -27.39 -29.81 6.25
N LYS A 404 -26.55 -28.82 6.58
CA LYS A 404 -25.17 -28.68 6.11
C LYS A 404 -24.12 -28.96 7.19
N ILE A 405 -24.55 -29.16 8.44
CA ILE A 405 -23.72 -29.54 9.59
C ILE A 405 -23.78 -31.05 9.75
#